data_AF-A0A2M7FUZ0-F1
#
_entry.id   AF-A0A2M7FUZ0-F1
#
_cell.length_a   1.000
_cell.length_b   1.000
_cell.length_c   1.000
_cell.angle_alpha   90.00
_cell.angle_beta   90.00
_cell.angle_gamma   90.00
#
_symmetry.space_group_name_H-M   'P 1'
#
loop_
_entity.id
_entity.type
_entity.pdbx_description
1 polymer ?
#
loop_
_entity_poly.entity_id
_entity_poly.type
_entity_poly.pdbx_seq_one_letter_code
_entity_poly.pdbx_strand_id
1 'polypeptide(L)'
;AYHCGRLLAVLAKLQQAALGDVGAGVVQRFYAAASTAPGLTFGRLVGNSRNHLGKLEGGLSYWYEQQIAEVMKKLGDQFPRTLNLEGQGLFALGYYQQLAALRTPKKDSSNSNSNSNTEGESK
;
A
#
# COMPACT_ATOMS: atom_id res chain seq x y z
N ALA A 1 -1.84 -8.71 13.21
CA ALA A 1 -0.69 -9.31 12.50
C ALA A 1 -0.79 -9.14 10.99
N TYR A 2 -1.80 -9.72 10.35
CA TYR A 2 -2.03 -9.65 8.89
C TYR A 2 -1.98 -8.21 8.30
N HIS A 3 -2.71 -7.26 8.91
CA HIS A 3 -2.69 -5.86 8.46
C HIS A 3 -1.33 -5.16 8.65
N CYS A 4 -0.48 -5.60 9.59
CA CYS A 4 0.89 -5.08 9.71
C CYS A 4 1.74 -5.48 8.50
N GLY A 5 1.57 -6.71 8.00
CA GLY A 5 2.19 -7.15 6.76
C GLY A 5 1.73 -6.33 5.56
N ARG A 6 0.41 -6.13 5.43
CA ARG A 6 -0.17 -5.25 4.39
C ARG A 6 0.43 -3.85 4.46
N LEU A 7 0.53 -3.27 5.66
CA LEU A 7 1.08 -1.93 5.85
C LEU A 7 2.54 -1.84 5.38
N LEU A 8 3.38 -2.81 5.72
CA LEU A 8 4.78 -2.83 5.26
C LEU A 8 4.87 -2.84 3.73
N ALA A 9 4.02 -3.62 3.06
CA ALA A 9 4.00 -3.68 1.60
C ALA A 9 3.61 -2.31 0.97
N VAL A 10 2.60 -1.63 1.53
CA VAL A 10 2.19 -0.30 1.07
C VAL A 10 3.32 0.71 1.28
N LEU A 11 3.94 0.74 2.47
CA LEU A 11 5.04 1.66 2.77
C LEU A 11 6.27 1.45 1.90
N ALA A 12 6.60 0.18 1.61
CA ALA A 12 7.69 -0.16 0.69
C ALA A 12 7.42 0.32 -0.73
N LYS A 13 6.18 0.16 -1.21
CA LYS A 13 5.77 0.62 -2.55
C LYS A 13 5.72 2.14 -2.65
N LEU A 14 5.26 2.81 -1.60
CA LEU A 14 5.33 4.26 -1.49
C LEU A 14 6.79 4.76 -1.57
N GLN A 15 7.71 4.13 -0.82
CA GLN A 15 9.13 4.49 -0.89
C GLN A 15 9.68 4.31 -2.31
N GLN A 16 9.39 3.17 -2.95
CA GLN A 16 9.82 2.89 -4.31
C GLN A 16 9.27 3.92 -5.31
N ALA A 17 8.00 4.30 -5.18
CA ALA A 17 7.38 5.31 -6.04
C ALA A 17 8.01 6.70 -5.83
N ALA A 18 8.36 7.04 -4.59
CA ALA A 18 8.87 8.37 -4.24
C ALA A 18 10.37 8.55 -4.51
N LEU A 19 11.16 7.47 -4.44
CA LEU A 19 12.63 7.54 -4.47
C LEU A 19 13.28 6.67 -5.53
N GLY A 20 12.51 5.83 -6.24
CA GLY A 20 13.05 4.82 -7.14
C GLY A 20 13.74 3.68 -6.37
N ASP A 21 14.83 3.15 -6.93
CA ASP A 21 15.66 2.16 -6.25
C ASP A 21 16.59 2.83 -5.23
N VAL A 22 16.48 2.43 -3.96
CA VAL A 22 17.22 3.04 -2.83
C VAL A 22 18.27 2.09 -2.24
N GLY A 23 18.61 1.00 -2.95
CA GLY A 23 19.61 0.00 -2.55
C GLY A 23 19.13 -0.90 -1.41
N ALA A 24 18.90 -0.32 -0.22
CA ALA A 24 18.29 -1.02 0.91
C ALA A 24 17.00 -0.34 1.35
N GLY A 25 15.89 -0.78 0.73
CA GLY A 25 14.56 -0.27 0.99
C GLY A 25 13.99 -0.68 2.35
N VAL A 26 12.79 -0.18 2.65
CA VAL A 26 12.07 -0.42 3.90
C VAL A 26 11.96 -1.92 4.22
N VAL A 27 11.71 -2.77 3.22
CA VAL A 27 11.59 -4.22 3.42
C VAL A 27 12.91 -4.82 3.92
N GLN A 28 14.03 -4.58 3.22
CA GLN A 28 15.32 -5.15 3.61
C GLN A 28 15.73 -4.74 5.03
N ARG A 29 15.44 -3.49 5.42
CA ARG A 29 15.87 -2.96 6.73
C ARG A 29 14.94 -3.32 7.87
N PHE A 30 13.64 -3.43 7.62
CA PHE A 30 12.64 -3.48 8.69
C PHE A 30 11.77 -4.72 8.68
N TYR A 31 11.82 -5.61 7.68
CA TYR A 31 10.92 -6.76 7.63
C TYR A 31 11.01 -7.62 8.89
N ALA A 32 12.22 -8.00 9.32
CA ALA A 32 12.42 -8.83 10.51
C ALA A 32 11.95 -8.14 11.82
N ALA A 33 12.23 -6.85 11.97
CA ALA A 33 11.79 -6.09 13.14
C ALA A 33 10.27 -5.86 13.13
N ALA A 34 9.68 -5.57 11.97
CA ALA A 34 8.25 -5.36 11.81
C ALA A 34 7.45 -6.66 11.99
N SER A 35 8.00 -7.81 11.58
CA SER A 35 7.34 -9.11 11.76
C SER A 35 7.37 -9.57 13.22
N THR A 36 8.34 -9.13 14.03
CA THR A 36 8.49 -9.57 15.42
C THR A 36 7.97 -8.54 16.43
N ALA A 37 8.21 -7.25 16.20
CA ALA A 37 7.84 -6.13 17.06
C ALA A 37 7.20 -4.96 16.26
N PRO A 38 5.95 -5.12 15.76
CA PRO A 38 5.27 -4.10 14.98
C PRO A 38 5.16 -2.75 15.70
N GLY A 39 4.79 -2.76 16.98
CA GLY A 39 4.56 -1.54 17.76
C GLY A 39 5.80 -0.66 17.92
N LEU A 40 7.00 -1.24 17.92
CA LEU A 40 8.26 -0.48 17.99
C LEU A 40 8.76 -0.03 16.61
N THR A 41 8.28 -0.66 15.54
CA THR A 41 8.79 -0.46 14.18
C THR A 41 7.93 0.49 13.36
N PHE A 42 6.60 0.33 13.40
CA PHE A 42 5.70 1.05 12.48
C PHE A 42 5.52 2.53 12.81
N GLY A 43 5.63 2.94 14.07
CA GLY A 43 5.52 4.37 14.42
C GLY A 43 6.51 5.23 13.63
N ARG A 44 7.77 4.80 13.55
CA ARG A 44 8.81 5.47 12.76
C ARG A 44 8.56 5.39 11.26
N LEU A 45 8.17 4.20 10.76
CA LEU A 45 7.95 4.00 9.32
C LEU A 45 6.79 4.85 8.77
N VAL A 46 5.69 4.94 9.53
CA VAL A 46 4.55 5.80 9.19
C VAL A 46 4.93 7.28 9.30
N GLY A 47 5.72 7.68 10.30
CA GLY A 47 6.27 9.04 10.36
C GLY A 47 7.07 9.41 9.11
N ASN A 48 7.95 8.52 8.65
CA ASN A 48 8.76 8.72 7.45
C ASN A 48 7.93 8.71 6.15
N SER A 49 6.76 8.07 6.13
CA SER A 49 5.93 7.98 4.92
C SER A 49 5.45 9.35 4.44
N ARG A 50 5.26 10.31 5.36
CA ARG A 50 4.88 11.70 5.03
C ARG A 50 5.88 12.36 4.08
N ASN A 51 7.19 12.12 4.31
CA ASN A 51 8.25 12.64 3.44
C ASN A 51 8.24 11.99 2.05
N HIS A 52 7.78 10.74 1.94
CA HIS A 52 7.65 10.05 0.67
C HIS A 52 6.39 10.53 -0.08
N LEU A 53 5.27 10.70 0.62
CA LEU A 53 4.03 11.26 0.07
C LEU A 53 4.25 12.66 -0.52
N GLY A 54 5.01 13.52 0.17
CA GLY A 54 5.35 14.87 -0.31
C GLY A 54 6.26 14.92 -1.54
N LYS A 55 6.86 13.78 -1.94
CA LYS A 55 7.65 13.66 -3.18
C LYS A 55 6.84 13.14 -4.37
N LEU A 56 5.60 12.71 -4.13
CA LEU A 56 4.71 12.25 -5.18
C LEU A 56 3.78 13.39 -5.60
N GLU A 57 3.46 13.44 -6.89
CA GLU A 57 2.57 14.45 -7.44
C GLU A 57 1.14 13.94 -7.65
N GLY A 58 0.19 14.87 -7.54
CA GLY A 58 -1.21 14.66 -7.92
C GLY A 58 -1.89 13.48 -7.23
N GLY A 59 -2.70 12.75 -8.01
CA GLY A 59 -3.55 11.68 -7.51
C GLY A 59 -2.80 10.47 -6.92
N LEU A 60 -1.52 10.30 -7.24
CA LEU A 60 -0.74 9.16 -6.75
C LEU A 60 -0.41 9.30 -5.26
N SER A 61 -0.08 10.52 -4.81
CA SER A 61 0.15 10.80 -3.39
C SER A 61 -1.09 10.49 -2.56
N TYR A 62 -2.23 11.05 -2.98
CA TYR A 62 -3.53 10.79 -2.35
C TYR A 62 -3.89 9.30 -2.37
N TRP A 63 -3.65 8.59 -3.49
CA TRP A 63 -3.93 7.16 -3.56
C TRP A 63 -3.14 6.36 -2.52
N TYR A 64 -1.83 6.61 -2.36
CA TYR A 64 -1.03 5.93 -1.34
C TYR A 64 -1.46 6.29 0.08
N GLU A 65 -1.79 7.55 0.35
CA GLU A 65 -2.32 7.97 1.65
C GLU A 65 -3.61 7.20 1.98
N GLN A 66 -4.51 7.03 1.02
CA GLN A 66 -5.74 6.24 1.18
C GLN A 66 -5.46 4.75 1.41
N GLN A 67 -4.44 4.17 0.76
CA GLN A 67 -4.05 2.77 1.04
C GLN A 67 -3.52 2.62 2.47
N ILE A 68 -2.70 3.56 2.95
CA ILE A 68 -2.19 3.56 4.32
C ILE A 68 -3.35 3.70 5.31
N ALA A 69 -4.25 4.66 5.09
CA ALA A 69 -5.41 4.91 5.94
C ALA A 69 -6.36 3.70 6.01
N GLU A 70 -6.64 3.04 4.89
CA GLU A 70 -7.49 1.84 4.86
C GLU A 70 -6.89 0.70 5.68
N VAL A 71 -5.60 0.43 5.54
CA VAL A 71 -4.92 -0.62 6.32
C VAL A 71 -4.86 -0.25 7.80
N MET A 72 -4.53 1.00 8.14
CA MET A 72 -4.46 1.48 9.52
C MET A 72 -5.83 1.44 10.21
N LYS A 73 -6.92 1.78 9.51
CA LYS A 73 -8.29 1.64 10.04
C LYS A 73 -8.59 0.21 10.49
N LYS A 74 -8.04 -0.81 9.82
CA LYS A 74 -8.22 -2.22 10.18
C LYS A 74 -7.37 -2.68 11.37
N LEU A 75 -6.36 -1.90 11.77
CA LEU A 75 -5.54 -2.18 12.95
C LEU A 75 -6.19 -1.71 14.26
N GLY A 76 -7.18 -0.81 14.19
CA GLY A 76 -7.80 -0.20 15.37
C GLY A 76 -6.89 0.83 16.02
N ASP A 77 -6.90 0.89 17.35
CA ASP A 77 -6.28 1.99 18.10
C ASP A 77 -4.77 1.79 18.38
N GLN A 78 -4.24 0.59 18.18
CA GLN A 78 -2.85 0.28 18.50
C GLN A 78 -2.23 -0.80 17.62
N PHE A 79 -0.93 -0.68 17.38
CA PHE A 79 -0.14 -1.77 16.80
C PHE A 79 0.08 -2.89 17.84
N PRO A 80 0.09 -4.16 17.42
CA PRO A 80 0.54 -5.25 18.29
C PRO A 80 1.98 -5.00 18.75
N ARG A 81 2.22 -5.13 20.06
CA ARG A 81 3.57 -4.92 20.62
C ARG A 81 4.58 -5.93 20.06
N THR A 82 4.20 -7.20 20.03
CA THR A 82 4.98 -8.31 19.46
C THR A 82 4.07 -9.30 18.72
N LEU A 83 4.65 -10.16 17.88
CA LEU A 83 3.95 -11.26 17.21
C LEU A 83 4.63 -12.61 17.53
N ASN A 84 3.83 -13.62 17.87
CA ASN A 84 4.28 -15.02 17.93
C ASN A 84 4.53 -15.59 16.53
N LEU A 85 4.97 -16.85 16.42
CA LEU A 85 5.29 -17.48 15.12
C LEU A 85 4.10 -17.52 14.16
N GLU A 86 2.90 -17.84 14.65
CA GLU A 86 1.69 -17.81 13.83
C GLU A 86 1.37 -16.40 13.34
N GLY A 87 1.49 -15.39 14.23
CA GLY A 87 1.36 -13.98 13.87
C GLY A 87 2.40 -13.53 12.84
N GLN A 88 3.63 -14.04 12.91
CA GLN A 88 4.66 -13.79 11.91
C GLN A 88 4.29 -14.42 10.55
N GLY A 89 3.67 -15.61 10.56
CA GLY A 89 3.08 -16.23 9.37
C GLY A 89 1.97 -15.36 8.76
N LEU A 90 1.03 -14.89 9.58
CA LEU A 90 -0.04 -13.98 9.15
C LEU A 90 0.51 -12.64 8.62
N PHE A 91 1.55 -12.11 9.24
CA PHE A 91 2.26 -10.93 8.76
C PHE A 91 2.81 -11.18 7.35
N ALA A 92 3.53 -12.29 7.14
CA ALA A 92 4.07 -12.63 5.83
C ALA A 92 2.97 -12.80 4.78
N LEU A 93 1.87 -13.48 5.14
CA LEU A 93 0.70 -13.66 4.28
C LEU A 93 0.12 -12.31 3.83
N GLY A 94 -0.12 -11.39 4.78
CA GLY A 94 -0.65 -10.05 4.48
C GLY A 94 0.30 -9.20 3.65
N TYR A 95 1.61 -9.31 3.90
CA TYR A 95 2.62 -8.63 3.09
C TYR A 95 2.57 -9.08 1.63
N TYR A 96 2.63 -10.40 1.38
CA TYR A 96 2.66 -10.91 0.01
C TYR A 96 1.34 -10.75 -0.73
N GLN A 97 0.19 -10.90 -0.05
CA GLN A 97 -1.12 -10.65 -0.66
C GLN A 97 -1.29 -9.18 -1.05
N GLN A 98 -0.88 -8.24 -0.19
CA GLN A 98 -0.92 -6.81 -0.53
C GLN A 98 0.08 -6.48 -1.66
N LEU A 99 1.27 -7.09 -1.65
CA LEU A 99 2.26 -6.91 -2.72
C LEU A 99 1.73 -7.39 -4.08
N ALA A 100 1.01 -8.52 -4.10
CA ALA A 100 0.35 -9.03 -5.29
C ALA A 100 -0.73 -8.04 -5.78
N ALA A 101 -1.59 -7.57 -4.87
CA ALA A 101 -2.63 -6.59 -5.20
C ALA A 101 -2.06 -5.27 -5.75
N LEU A 102 -0.92 -4.80 -5.24
CA LEU A 102 -0.25 -3.58 -5.71
C LEU A 102 0.45 -3.75 -7.07
N ARG A 103 0.68 -4.99 -7.52
CA ARG A 103 1.31 -5.30 -8.83
C ARG A 103 0.29 -5.50 -9.94
N THR A 104 -0.94 -5.87 -9.61
CA THR A 104 -1.99 -6.04 -10.61
C THR A 104 -2.43 -4.66 -11.11
N PRO A 105 -2.24 -4.33 -12.40
CA PRO A 105 -2.74 -3.08 -12.94
C PRO A 105 -4.26 -3.06 -12.82
N LYS A 106 -4.80 -1.97 -12.28
CA LYS A 106 -6.25 -1.75 -12.22
C LYS A 106 -6.72 -1.63 -13.67
N LYS A 107 -7.43 -2.64 -14.17
CA LYS A 107 -8.07 -2.58 -15.49
C LYS A 107 -9.17 -1.53 -15.37
N ASP A 108 -8.90 -0.33 -15.87
CA ASP A 108 -9.87 0.77 -15.83
C ASP A 108 -11.18 0.31 -16.48
N SER A 109 -12.23 0.26 -15.67
CA SER A 109 -13.60 0.09 -16.13
C SER A 109 -14.13 1.46 -16.58
N SER A 110 -13.53 2.05 -17.60
CA SER A 110 -14.12 3.16 -18.34
C SER A 110 -15.04 2.59 -19.41
N ASN A 111 -16.30 2.38 -19.03
CA ASN A 111 -17.37 2.08 -19.96
C ASN A 111 -17.68 3.35 -20.79
N SER A 112 -16.96 3.53 -21.90
CA SER A 112 -17.35 4.50 -22.93
C SER A 112 -18.61 3.99 -23.61
N ASN A 113 -19.74 4.52 -23.16
CA ASN A 113 -21.05 4.33 -23.78
C ASN A 113 -21.05 5.11 -25.11
N SER A 114 -20.64 4.45 -26.20
CA SER A 114 -20.76 4.98 -27.56
C SER A 114 -22.22 4.91 -27.98
N ASN A 115 -22.96 5.99 -27.74
CA ASN A 115 -24.24 6.24 -28.41
C ASN A 115 -23.97 6.54 -29.89
N SER A 116 -24.25 5.57 -30.77
CA SER A 116 -24.40 5.81 -32.21
C SER A 116 -25.89 6.01 -32.51
N ASN A 117 -26.37 7.24 -32.40
CA ASN A 117 -27.57 7.69 -33.11
C ASN A 117 -27.09 8.61 -34.25
N THR A 118 -27.14 8.09 -35.47
CA THR A 118 -27.09 8.92 -36.69
C THR A 118 -28.30 8.53 -37.53
N GLU A 119 -29.43 9.18 -37.27
CA GLU A 119 -30.46 9.41 -38.29
C GLU A 119 -30.12 10.76 -38.97
N GLY A 120 -30.13 10.75 -40.30
CA GLY A 120 -29.72 11.87 -41.13
C GLY A 120 -30.06 11.61 -42.59
N GLU A 121 -31.37 11.52 -42.81
CA GLU A 121 -32.16 11.53 -44.04
C GLU A 121 -31.59 12.40 -45.19
N SER A 122 -31.57 11.86 -46.41
CA SER A 122 -31.49 12.63 -47.66
C SER A 122 -32.04 11.81 -48.83
N LYS A 123 -33.27 12.12 -49.23
CA LYS A 123 -33.81 11.93 -50.58
C LYS A 123 -34.71 13.11 -50.90
#